data_AF-A0A851YJZ5-F1
#
_entry.id   AF-A0A851YJZ5-F1
#
_cell.length_a   1.000
_cell.length_b   1.000
_cell.length_c   1.000
_cell.angle_alpha   90.00
_cell.angle_beta   90.00
_cell.angle_gamma   90.00
#
_symmetry.space_group_name_H-M   'P 1'
#
loop_
_entity.id
_entity.type
_entity.pdbx_description
1 polymer ?
#
loop_
_entity_poly.entity_id
_entity_poly.type
_entity_poly.pdbx_seq_one_letter_code
_entity_poly.pdbx_strand_id
1 'polypeptide(L)'
;QMKKQCDQKLLIRMKTECVPCSLNFNTQCPAGYTKITNGTGIPDCRYYLDIKTHTLSFPGCRHYCMKEFEQPECCKGHWGPDCMGK
;
A
#
# COMPACT_ATOMS: atom_id res chain seq x y z
N GLN A 1 18.61 23.44 -21.33
CA GLN A 1 19.24 23.26 -20.00
C GLN A 1 18.85 21.87 -19.50
N MET A 2 19.80 21.01 -19.16
CA MET A 2 19.48 19.63 -18.74
C MET A 2 18.96 19.64 -17.30
N LYS A 3 17.84 18.94 -17.04
CA LYS A 3 17.27 18.83 -15.69
C LYS A 3 18.26 18.06 -14.81
N LYS A 4 18.55 18.55 -13.60
CA LYS A 4 19.49 17.89 -12.66
C LYS A 4 18.79 16.90 -11.74
N GLN A 5 17.53 17.19 -11.39
CA GLN A 5 16.64 16.33 -10.61
C GLN A 5 15.65 15.60 -11.52
N CYS A 6 15.60 14.30 -11.36
CA CYS A 6 14.75 13.35 -12.05
C CYS A 6 14.02 12.48 -11.02
N ASP A 7 13.27 13.13 -10.12
CA ASP A 7 12.52 12.44 -9.08
C ASP A 7 11.65 11.33 -9.67
N GLN A 8 11.70 10.16 -9.05
CA GLN A 8 10.95 9.00 -9.48
C GLN A 8 9.66 8.87 -8.68
N LYS A 9 8.58 8.52 -9.38
CA LYS A 9 7.30 8.19 -8.74
C LYS A 9 7.28 6.71 -8.41
N LEU A 10 7.35 6.38 -7.12
CA LEU A 10 7.20 5.03 -6.61
C LEU A 10 5.75 4.79 -6.18
N LEU A 11 5.16 3.69 -6.67
CA LEU A 11 3.84 3.25 -6.25
C LEU A 11 3.95 2.16 -5.19
N ILE A 12 3.60 2.50 -3.95
CA ILE A 12 3.56 1.56 -2.84
C ILE A 12 2.15 0.99 -2.74
N ARG A 13 2.05 -0.34 -2.81
CA ARG A 13 0.79 -1.08 -2.63
C ARG A 13 0.84 -1.86 -1.33
N MET A 14 -0.25 -1.78 -0.57
CA MET A 14 -0.42 -2.57 0.64
C MET A 14 -1.84 -3.12 0.72
N LYS A 15 -2.05 -4.03 1.67
CA LYS A 15 -3.36 -4.63 1.93
C LYS A 15 -3.76 -4.33 3.37
N THR A 16 -5.06 -4.12 3.59
CA THR A 16 -5.60 -4.02 4.95
C THR A 16 -5.58 -5.38 5.64
N GLU A 17 -5.82 -5.37 6.95
CA GLU A 17 -6.12 -6.58 7.71
C GLU A 17 -7.27 -7.39 7.08
N CYS A 18 -7.20 -8.70 7.25
CA CYS A 18 -8.25 -9.59 6.80
C CYS A 18 -9.38 -9.60 7.84
N VAL A 19 -10.59 -9.24 7.42
CA VAL A 19 -11.75 -9.15 8.31
C VAL A 19 -12.97 -9.84 7.66
N PRO A 20 -14.05 -10.11 8.40
CA PRO A 20 -15.29 -10.58 7.79
C PRO A 20 -15.75 -9.64 6.67
N CYS A 21 -16.09 -10.19 5.49
CA CYS A 21 -16.45 -9.38 4.33
C CYS A 21 -17.65 -8.44 4.59
N SER A 22 -18.61 -8.87 5.41
CA SER A 22 -19.76 -8.06 5.83
C SER A 22 -19.36 -6.82 6.64
N LEU A 23 -18.20 -6.83 7.29
CA LEU A 23 -17.68 -5.73 8.10
C LEU A 23 -16.65 -4.88 7.36
N ASN A 24 -16.18 -5.33 6.19
CA ASN A 24 -15.06 -4.69 5.49
C ASN A 24 -15.46 -3.43 4.68
N PHE A 25 -16.75 -3.14 4.51
CA PHE A 25 -17.24 -2.02 3.68
C PHE A 25 -16.68 -0.66 4.12
N ASN A 26 -16.64 -0.43 5.45
CA ASN A 26 -16.18 0.82 6.05
C ASN A 26 -14.67 0.81 6.37
N THR A 27 -13.95 -0.26 6.05
CA THR A 27 -12.50 -0.33 6.28
C THR A 27 -11.81 0.76 5.45
N GLN A 28 -10.98 1.54 6.13
CA GLN A 28 -10.20 2.61 5.55
C GLN A 28 -8.75 2.19 5.37
N CYS A 29 -8.10 2.74 4.35
CA CYS A 29 -6.66 2.62 4.21
C CYS A 29 -5.93 3.48 5.24
N PRO A 30 -4.69 3.14 5.61
CA PRO A 30 -3.87 4.01 6.46
C PRO A 30 -3.71 5.41 5.89
N ALA A 31 -3.40 6.38 6.75
CA ALA A 31 -3.25 7.77 6.36
C ALA A 31 -2.27 7.94 5.17
N GLY A 32 -2.71 8.70 4.17
CA GLY A 32 -1.94 8.94 2.93
C GLY A 32 -1.99 7.81 1.90
N TYR A 33 -2.73 6.72 2.15
CA TYR A 33 -3.04 5.71 1.15
C TYR A 33 -4.48 5.86 0.65
N THR A 34 -4.66 5.64 -0.65
CA THR A 34 -5.94 5.62 -1.33
C THR A 34 -6.45 4.20 -1.48
N LYS A 35 -7.72 3.96 -1.16
CA LYS A 35 -8.40 2.67 -1.36
C LYS A 35 -8.65 2.44 -2.85
N ILE A 36 -8.16 1.33 -3.39
CA ILE A 36 -8.26 1.00 -4.83
C ILE A 36 -9.22 -0.16 -5.13
N THR A 37 -9.79 -0.79 -4.10
CA THR A 37 -10.82 -1.82 -4.25
C THR A 37 -12.15 -1.34 -3.68
N ASN A 38 -13.24 -1.76 -4.32
CA ASN A 38 -14.60 -1.30 -4.02
C ASN A 38 -15.40 -2.33 -3.20
N GLY A 39 -16.60 -1.96 -2.78
CA GLY A 39 -17.53 -2.85 -2.07
C GLY A 39 -16.92 -3.38 -0.78
N THR A 40 -17.04 -4.70 -0.57
CA THR A 40 -16.49 -5.41 0.59
C THR A 40 -15.01 -5.79 0.43
N GLY A 41 -14.34 -5.37 -0.66
CA GLY A 41 -12.95 -5.71 -0.93
C GLY A 41 -12.78 -7.04 -1.66
N ILE A 42 -11.59 -7.63 -1.56
CA ILE A 42 -11.23 -8.86 -2.27
C ILE A 42 -11.23 -10.04 -1.30
N PRO A 43 -11.94 -11.15 -1.61
CA PRO A 43 -12.00 -12.35 -0.77
C PRO A 43 -10.77 -13.25 -0.98
N ASP A 44 -9.56 -12.71 -0.82
CA ASP A 44 -8.28 -13.40 -1.03
C ASP A 44 -7.50 -13.66 0.26
N CYS A 45 -8.20 -13.69 1.40
CA CYS A 45 -7.59 -13.85 2.71
C CYS A 45 -8.44 -14.66 3.67
N ARG A 46 -7.83 -15.06 4.79
CA ARG A 46 -8.52 -15.72 5.91
C ARG A 46 -8.20 -14.98 7.20
N TYR A 47 -9.20 -14.86 8.07
CA TYR A 47 -9.03 -14.36 9.44
C TYR A 47 -9.20 -15.52 10.42
N TYR A 48 -8.62 -15.35 11.61
CA TYR A 48 -8.56 -16.41 12.61
C TYR A 48 -9.24 -15.96 13.89
N LEU A 49 -9.99 -16.87 14.51
CA LEU A 49 -10.62 -16.66 15.80
C LEU A 49 -10.21 -17.78 16.75
N ASP A 50 -9.72 -17.39 17.93
CA ASP A 50 -9.36 -18.34 18.97
C ASP A 50 -10.56 -18.62 19.88
N ILE A 51 -10.92 -19.90 20.00
CA ILE A 51 -11.99 -20.39 20.85
C ILE A 51 -11.42 -21.47 21.76
N LYS A 52 -11.23 -21.11 23.05
CA LYS A 52 -10.59 -21.97 24.05
C LYS A 52 -9.21 -22.45 23.58
N THR A 53 -9.08 -23.72 23.23
CA THR A 53 -7.84 -24.38 22.78
C THR A 53 -7.77 -24.56 21.27
N HIS A 54 -8.72 -24.02 20.52
CA HIS A 54 -8.80 -24.16 19.06
C HIS A 54 -8.69 -22.81 18.37
N THR A 55 -7.97 -22.76 17.26
CA THR A 55 -7.96 -21.62 16.34
C THR A 55 -8.77 -21.99 15.10
N LEU A 56 -9.84 -21.26 14.84
CA LEU A 56 -10.68 -21.45 13.66
C LEU A 56 -10.27 -20.48 12.56
N SER A 57 -10.31 -20.93 11.32
CA SER A 57 -9.93 -20.14 10.15
C SER A 57 -11.13 -19.91 9.24
N PHE A 58 -11.47 -18.64 8.99
CA PHE A 58 -12.64 -18.24 8.22
C PHE A 58 -12.24 -17.44 6.97
N PRO A 59 -12.97 -17.59 5.84
CA PRO A 59 -12.76 -16.74 4.68
C PRO A 59 -13.10 -15.28 5.03
N GLY A 60 -12.20 -14.37 4.67
CA GLY A 60 -12.37 -12.94 4.89
C GLY A 60 -12.11 -12.13 3.63
N CYS A 61 -12.33 -10.83 3.74
CA CYS A 61 -11.99 -9.87 2.71
C CYS A 61 -11.00 -8.85 3.25
N ARG A 62 -10.23 -8.26 2.34
CA ARG A 62 -9.36 -7.12 2.61
C ARG A 62 -9.36 -6.14 1.45
N HIS A 63 -9.05 -4.88 1.74
CA HIS A 63 -8.88 -3.87 0.71
C HIS A 63 -7.43 -3.75 0.27
N TYR A 64 -7.25 -3.35 -0.98
CA TYR A 64 -5.96 -2.93 -1.49
C TYR A 64 -5.88 -1.42 -1.41
N CYS A 65 -4.71 -0.94 -1.00
CA CYS A 65 -4.41 0.45 -0.74
C CYS A 65 -3.17 0.85 -1.53
N MET A 66 -3.14 2.07 -2.06
CA MET A 66 -2.03 2.57 -2.86
C MET A 66 -1.62 3.95 -2.41
N LYS A 67 -0.31 4.20 -2.36
CA LYS A 67 0.27 5.52 -2.13
C LYS A 67 1.35 5.77 -3.18
N GLU A 68 1.30 6.96 -3.77
CA GLU A 68 2.38 7.46 -4.61
C GLU A 68 3.38 8.19 -3.72
N PHE A 69 4.65 7.84 -3.88
CA PHE A 69 5.77 8.44 -3.17
C PHE A 69 6.75 9.00 -4.19
N GLU A 70 7.11 10.27 -4.05
CA GLU A 70 8.18 10.86 -4.86
C GLU A 70 9.52 10.56 -4.18
N GLN A 71 10.33 9.75 -4.85
CA GLN A 71 11.69 9.45 -4.45
C GLN A 71 12.62 10.46 -5.12
N PRO A 72 13.31 11.31 -4.33
CA PRO A 72 14.26 12.26 -4.88
C PRO A 72 15.40 11.51 -5.58
N GLU A 73 15.60 11.80 -6.85
CA GLU A 73 16.68 11.19 -7.64
C GLU A 73 17.37 12.21 -8.53
N CYS A 74 18.68 12.04 -8.66
CA CYS A 74 19.45 12.81 -9.61
C CYS A 74 19.43 12.15 -10.98
N CYS A 75 19.31 12.96 -12.03
CA CYS A 75 19.38 12.46 -13.40
C CYS A 75 20.75 11.83 -13.67
N LYS A 76 20.84 10.96 -14.69
CA LYS A 76 22.09 10.31 -15.07
C LYS A 76 23.23 11.33 -15.26
N GLY A 77 24.33 11.13 -14.54
CA GLY A 77 25.48 12.05 -14.56
C GLY A 77 25.50 13.07 -13.41
N HIS A 78 24.50 13.06 -12.52
CA HIS A 78 24.41 13.92 -11.35
C HIS A 78 24.38 13.07 -10.06
N TRP A 79 24.97 13.58 -8.97
CA TRP A 79 25.05 12.91 -7.68
C TRP A 79 25.06 13.89 -6.50
N GLY A 80 24.85 13.35 -5.29
CA GLY A 80 24.78 14.15 -4.07
C GLY A 80 23.44 14.86 -3.87
N PRO A 81 23.23 15.51 -2.71
CA PRO A 81 21.95 16.12 -2.35
C PRO A 81 21.53 17.25 -3.30
N ASP A 82 22.49 17.96 -3.89
CA ASP A 82 22.25 19.06 -4.83
C ASP A 82 22.25 18.62 -6.30
N CYS A 83 22.33 17.31 -6.57
CA CYS A 83 22.47 16.74 -7.91
C CYS A 83 23.57 17.44 -8.73
N MET A 84 24.76 17.53 -8.13
CA MET A 84 25.94 18.05 -8.80
C MET A 84 26.39 17.06 -9.87
N GLY A 85 26.63 17.55 -11.09
CA GLY A 85 27.16 16.76 -12.20
C GLY A 85 28.38 17.45 -12.81
N LYS A 86 29.22 16.69 -13.49
CA LYS A 86 30.27 17.23 -14.35
C LYS A 86 29.71 17.60 -15.72
#